data_AF-A0AAR2J0P8-F1
#
_entry.id   AF-A0AAR2J0P8-F1
#
_cell.length_a   1.000
_cell.length_b   1.000
_cell.length_c   1.000
_cell.angle_alpha   90.00
_cell.angle_beta   90.00
_cell.angle_gamma   90.00
#
_symmetry.space_group_name_H-M   'P 1'
#
loop_
_entity.id
_entity.type
_entity.pdbx_description
1 polymer ?
#
loop_
_entity_poly.entity_id
_entity_poly.type
_entity_poly.pdbx_seq_one_letter_code
_entity_poly.pdbx_strand_id
1 'polypeptide(L)'
;MLSLLANDPFDKPPCRGCSSYLVEPYIKCAECGPSPFLLCLQCFTRGYEYKKHQSDHKYEIMTSDFPILEPGWTAQEEMALLEAVMDCGFGNWQDVAYQMRTKTKEECESHYMKNFINNPLFSSTLLSLRQMEEARTADSAIPFKRKRPPNSIHLGMVHDITAVSDISYLNCEVDSACG
;
A
#
# COMPACT_ATOMS: atom_id res chain seq x y z
N MET A 1 31.11 13.42 4.03
CA MET A 1 30.97 12.06 3.45
C MET A 1 29.47 11.83 3.32
N LEU A 2 28.93 12.05 2.12
CA LEU A 2 27.49 12.12 1.84
C LEU A 2 26.89 10.71 1.87
N SER A 3 26.13 10.38 2.92
CA SER A 3 25.26 9.21 2.95
C SER A 3 23.87 9.59 2.42
N LEU A 4 23.81 10.06 1.17
CA LEU A 4 22.55 10.30 0.43
C LEU A 4 22.19 9.13 -0.49
N LEU A 5 22.85 7.97 -0.34
CA LEU A 5 22.45 6.73 -0.99
C LEU A 5 21.92 5.77 0.08
N ALA A 6 20.65 5.93 0.44
CA ALA A 6 19.91 4.86 1.08
C ALA A 6 18.46 4.92 0.61
N ASN A 7 18.11 3.91 -0.19
CA ASN A 7 16.81 3.55 -0.76
C ASN A 7 16.54 4.16 -2.13
N ASP A 8 16.99 3.43 -3.16
CA ASP A 8 16.35 3.48 -4.47
C ASP A 8 14.82 3.29 -4.26
N PRO A 9 13.94 4.13 -4.83
CA PRO A 9 12.50 3.93 -4.80
C PRO A 9 12.06 2.54 -5.30
N PHE A 10 12.91 1.87 -6.09
CA PHE A 10 12.70 0.54 -6.63
C PHE A 10 13.27 -0.60 -5.76
N ASP A 11 14.01 -0.28 -4.68
CA ASP A 11 14.50 -1.29 -3.73
C ASP A 11 13.32 -1.80 -2.88
N LYS A 12 12.65 -2.82 -3.41
CA LYS A 12 11.60 -3.56 -2.71
C LYS A 12 12.18 -4.10 -1.40
N PRO A 13 11.60 -3.78 -0.23
CA PRO A 13 12.15 -4.27 1.03
C PRO A 13 11.89 -5.78 1.19
N PRO A 14 12.74 -6.53 1.91
CA PRO A 14 12.53 -7.95 2.15
C PRO A 14 11.51 -8.21 3.27
N CYS A 15 10.74 -9.29 3.12
CA CYS A 15 9.87 -9.83 4.15
C CYS A 15 10.70 -10.33 5.36
N ARG A 16 10.32 -9.94 6.58
CA ARG A 16 10.97 -10.41 7.81
C ARG A 16 10.76 -11.90 8.11
N GLY A 17 9.76 -12.52 7.49
CA GLY A 17 9.43 -13.93 7.68
C GLY A 17 10.08 -14.89 6.71
N CYS A 18 10.07 -14.59 5.41
CA CYS A 18 10.58 -15.48 4.36
C CYS A 18 11.77 -14.92 3.58
N SER A 19 12.21 -13.68 3.86
CA SER A 19 13.30 -12.97 3.17
C SER A 19 13.07 -12.68 1.68
N SER A 20 11.95 -13.10 1.10
CA SER A 20 11.54 -12.69 -0.25
C SER A 20 11.30 -11.18 -0.33
N TYR A 21 11.61 -10.59 -1.47
CA TYR A 21 11.28 -9.19 -1.77
C TYR A 21 9.75 -8.96 -1.77
N LEU A 22 9.32 -7.88 -1.13
CA LEU A 22 7.92 -7.53 -1.00
C LEU A 22 7.38 -6.92 -2.29
N VAL A 23 6.16 -7.30 -2.62
CA VAL A 23 5.34 -6.69 -3.67
C VAL A 23 4.05 -6.27 -2.99
N GLU A 24 3.52 -5.11 -3.36
CA GLU A 24 2.22 -4.68 -2.86
C GLU A 24 1.10 -5.66 -3.24
N PRO A 25 0.09 -5.84 -2.38
CA PRO A 25 0.02 -5.30 -1.03
C PRO A 25 0.89 -6.10 -0.03
N TYR A 26 1.47 -5.40 0.95
CA TYR A 26 2.19 -6.04 2.05
C TYR A 26 1.86 -5.39 3.40
N ILE A 27 2.26 -6.03 4.50
CA ILE A 27 1.90 -5.60 5.85
C ILE A 27 3.10 -4.92 6.51
N LYS A 28 2.85 -3.76 7.12
CA LYS A 28 3.77 -3.09 8.02
C LYS A 28 3.21 -3.14 9.43
N CYS A 29 3.98 -3.66 10.40
CA CYS A 29 3.57 -3.60 11.79
C CYS A 29 3.65 -2.15 12.30
N ALA A 30 2.61 -1.67 12.97
CA ALA A 30 2.53 -0.34 13.54
C ALA A 30 3.19 -0.22 14.93
N GLU A 31 3.50 -1.36 15.56
CA GLU A 31 4.03 -1.40 16.95
C GLU A 31 5.53 -1.73 17.02
N CYS A 32 6.09 -2.38 15.98
CA CYS A 32 7.48 -2.81 15.98
C CYS A 32 8.43 -1.69 15.52
N GLY A 33 9.45 -1.41 16.33
CA GLY A 33 10.54 -0.48 16.03
C GLY A 33 11.86 -0.90 16.69
N PRO A 34 12.99 -0.22 16.41
CA PRO A 34 13.10 1.04 15.66
C PRO A 34 13.09 0.86 14.13
N SER A 35 13.41 -0.32 13.61
CA SER A 35 13.34 -0.59 12.17
C SER A 35 11.96 -1.12 11.77
N PRO A 36 11.45 -0.79 10.57
CA PRO A 36 10.16 -1.29 10.11
C PRO A 36 10.14 -2.82 10.09
N PHE A 37 9.03 -3.39 10.52
CA PHE A 37 8.77 -4.81 10.50
C PHE A 37 7.73 -5.10 9.41
N LEU A 38 8.20 -5.64 8.30
CA LEU A 38 7.42 -5.82 7.08
C LEU A 38 7.21 -7.31 6.79
N LEU A 39 5.99 -7.70 6.44
CA LEU A 39 5.61 -9.07 6.14
C LEU A 39 4.86 -9.15 4.81
N CYS A 40 5.13 -10.20 4.03
CA CYS A 40 4.24 -10.57 2.93
C CYS A 40 2.92 -11.11 3.50
N LEU A 41 1.86 -11.10 2.70
CA LEU A 41 0.54 -11.60 3.11
C LEU A 41 0.57 -13.06 3.61
N GLN A 42 1.46 -13.90 3.05
CA GLN A 42 1.58 -15.30 3.47
C GLN A 42 2.17 -15.44 4.89
N CYS A 43 3.24 -14.71 5.23
CA CYS A 43 3.77 -14.69 6.60
C CYS A 43 2.77 -14.04 7.57
N PHE A 44 2.14 -12.96 7.07
CA PHE A 44 0.88 -12.36 7.49
C PHE A 44 -0.10 -13.30 8.19
N THR A 45 -0.84 -13.97 7.31
CA THR A 45 -1.95 -14.85 7.60
C THR A 45 -1.55 -16.06 8.43
N ARG A 46 -0.36 -16.62 8.21
CA ARG A 46 0.08 -17.87 8.84
C ARG A 46 0.31 -17.79 10.33
N GLY A 47 1.00 -16.77 10.77
CA GLY A 47 1.70 -17.01 12.04
C GLY A 47 2.57 -15.91 12.54
N TYR A 48 3.22 -15.20 11.63
CA TYR A 48 4.64 -14.98 11.87
C TYR A 48 4.88 -14.12 13.11
N GLU A 49 5.61 -14.69 14.06
CA GLU A 49 6.01 -14.06 15.31
C GLU A 49 7.52 -14.19 15.42
N TYR A 50 8.18 -13.13 15.84
CA TYR A 50 9.63 -13.14 15.98
C TYR A 50 10.10 -12.09 16.96
N LYS A 51 10.87 -12.51 17.96
CA LYS A 51 11.36 -11.66 19.04
C LYS A 51 10.20 -10.90 19.70
N LYS A 52 10.15 -9.57 19.52
CA LYS A 52 9.14 -8.69 20.09
C LYS A 52 7.88 -8.55 19.23
N HIS A 53 7.91 -9.01 17.97
CA HIS A 53 6.74 -8.97 17.11
C HIS A 53 5.76 -10.08 17.51
N GLN A 54 4.55 -9.67 17.89
CA GLN A 54 3.40 -10.57 18.04
C GLN A 54 2.47 -10.43 16.85
N SER A 55 1.76 -11.52 16.54
CA SER A 55 0.88 -11.55 15.37
C SER A 55 -0.40 -10.75 15.51
N ASP A 56 -0.72 -10.34 16.73
CA ASP A 56 -1.86 -9.50 17.08
C ASP A 56 -1.52 -8.01 17.16
N HIS A 57 -0.27 -7.63 16.89
CA HIS A 57 0.09 -6.23 16.77
C HIS A 57 -0.76 -5.54 15.70
N LYS A 58 -1.11 -4.29 15.99
CA LYS A 58 -1.70 -3.36 15.03
C LYS A 58 -0.82 -3.26 13.78
N TYR A 59 -1.46 -3.13 12.62
CA TYR A 59 -0.79 -3.15 11.33
C TYR A 59 -1.36 -2.13 10.35
N GLU A 60 -0.54 -1.80 9.36
CA GLU A 60 -0.88 -0.99 8.19
C GLU A 60 -0.76 -1.85 6.94
N ILE A 61 -1.73 -1.75 6.03
CA ILE A 61 -1.63 -2.35 4.70
C ILE A 61 -0.92 -1.33 3.80
N MET A 62 0.22 -1.73 3.27
CA MET A 62 0.97 -0.96 2.29
C MET A 62 0.49 -1.36 0.90
N THR A 63 -0.22 -0.45 0.24
CA THR A 63 -0.78 -0.62 -1.10
C THR A 63 -0.96 0.75 -1.75
N SER A 64 -0.84 0.81 -3.07
CA SER A 64 -1.09 2.00 -3.91
C SER A 64 -2.35 1.85 -4.77
N ASP A 65 -3.14 0.79 -4.55
CA ASP A 65 -4.38 0.50 -5.27
C ASP A 65 -5.61 1.14 -4.59
N PHE A 66 -5.61 2.47 -4.51
CA PHE A 66 -6.73 3.25 -3.97
C PHE A 66 -6.79 4.64 -4.61
N PRO A 67 -7.97 5.24 -4.78
CA PRO A 67 -8.08 6.56 -5.40
C PRO A 67 -7.60 7.69 -4.48
N ILE A 68 -6.87 8.66 -5.04
CA ILE A 68 -6.38 9.84 -4.29
C ILE A 68 -7.20 11.10 -4.63
N LEU A 69 -7.18 11.51 -5.90
CA LEU A 69 -7.74 12.81 -6.32
C LEU A 69 -9.16 12.67 -6.84
N GLU A 70 -9.43 11.62 -7.61
CA GLU A 70 -10.76 11.30 -8.11
C GLU A 70 -10.99 9.79 -8.24
N PRO A 71 -12.26 9.35 -8.27
CA PRO A 71 -12.58 7.95 -8.52
C PRO A 71 -12.02 7.47 -9.86
N GLY A 72 -11.46 6.26 -9.86
CA GLY A 72 -10.92 5.63 -11.07
C GLY A 72 -9.46 5.96 -11.40
N TRP A 73 -8.77 6.76 -10.56
CA TRP A 73 -7.33 7.00 -10.64
C TRP A 73 -6.66 6.57 -9.34
N THR A 74 -5.93 5.47 -9.40
CA THR A 74 -5.23 4.93 -8.21
C THR A 74 -3.98 5.74 -7.87
N ALA A 75 -3.53 5.69 -6.61
CA ALA A 75 -2.27 6.30 -6.20
C ALA A 75 -1.08 5.91 -7.09
N GLN A 76 -1.05 4.65 -7.53
CA GLN A 76 -0.04 4.16 -8.47
C GLN A 76 -0.14 4.85 -9.84
N GLU A 77 -1.36 5.05 -10.36
CA GLU A 77 -1.58 5.74 -11.64
C GLU A 77 -1.28 7.24 -11.55
N GLU A 78 -1.59 7.87 -10.42
CA GLU A 78 -1.25 9.28 -10.17
C GLU A 78 0.27 9.48 -10.23
N MET A 79 1.03 8.59 -9.58
CA MET A 79 2.50 8.61 -9.64
C MET A 79 3.00 8.37 -11.07
N ALA A 80 2.50 7.33 -11.72
CA ALA A 80 2.91 6.97 -13.08
C ALA A 80 2.63 8.10 -14.08
N LEU A 81 1.53 8.85 -13.91
CA LEU A 81 1.20 9.98 -14.77
C LEU A 81 2.22 11.10 -14.61
N LEU A 82 2.58 11.45 -13.38
CA LEU A 82 3.55 12.50 -13.10
C LEU A 82 4.95 12.13 -13.62
N GLU A 83 5.37 10.87 -13.43
CA GLU A 83 6.62 10.35 -13.97
C GLU A 83 6.62 10.39 -15.51
N ALA A 84 5.57 9.90 -16.15
CA ALA A 84 5.46 9.90 -17.60
C ALA A 84 5.45 11.31 -18.19
N VAL A 85 4.80 12.28 -17.54
CA VAL A 85 4.84 13.69 -17.97
C VAL A 85 6.23 14.30 -17.80
N MET A 86 6.95 13.93 -16.73
CA MET A 86 8.32 14.38 -16.49
C MET A 86 9.31 13.79 -17.53
N ASP A 87 9.13 12.53 -17.92
CA ASP A 87 9.97 11.84 -18.90
C ASP A 87 9.65 12.24 -20.35
N CYS A 88 8.37 12.25 -20.73
CA CYS A 88 7.92 12.50 -22.11
C CYS A 88 7.72 13.99 -22.44
N GLY A 89 7.61 14.84 -21.41
CA GLY A 89 7.33 16.26 -21.54
C GLY A 89 5.84 16.61 -21.58
N PHE A 90 5.50 17.76 -20.99
CA PHE A 90 4.14 18.30 -20.97
C PHE A 90 3.60 18.53 -22.40
N GLY A 91 2.37 18.09 -22.65
CA GLY A 91 1.70 18.18 -23.96
C GLY A 91 1.94 16.98 -24.88
N ASN A 92 2.92 16.11 -24.58
CA ASN A 92 3.16 14.88 -25.33
C ASN A 92 2.29 13.71 -24.82
N TRP A 93 0.96 13.92 -24.81
CA TRP A 93 0.01 12.99 -24.19
C TRP A 93 -0.03 11.60 -24.85
N GLN A 94 0.40 11.50 -26.11
CA GLN A 94 0.48 10.23 -26.82
C GLN A 94 1.55 9.32 -26.22
N ASP A 95 2.75 9.83 -25.96
CA ASP A 95 3.84 9.06 -25.35
C ASP A 95 3.60 8.85 -23.84
N VAL A 96 3.01 9.84 -23.16
CA VAL A 96 2.56 9.69 -21.77
C VAL A 96 1.59 8.52 -21.61
N ALA A 97 0.55 8.45 -22.44
CA ALA A 97 -0.41 7.35 -22.40
C ALA A 97 0.24 6.00 -22.73
N TYR A 98 1.21 5.99 -23.66
CA TYR A 98 1.97 4.79 -23.98
C TYR A 98 2.80 4.28 -22.78
N GLN A 99 3.40 5.18 -21.99
CA GLN A 99 4.12 4.84 -20.77
C GLN A 99 3.16 4.38 -19.64
N MET A 100 2.01 5.04 -19.51
CA MET A 100 0.97 4.71 -18.53
C MET A 100 0.37 3.32 -18.71
N ARG A 101 0.10 2.92 -19.97
CA ARG A 101 -0.52 1.63 -20.37
C ARG A 101 -1.95 1.37 -19.88
N THR A 102 -2.44 2.07 -18.85
CA THR A 102 -3.78 1.88 -18.27
C THR A 102 -4.79 2.94 -18.70
N LYS A 103 -4.34 4.07 -19.24
CA LYS A 103 -5.16 5.25 -19.57
C LYS A 103 -4.90 5.72 -21.01
N THR A 104 -5.91 6.32 -21.63
CA THR A 104 -5.77 6.95 -22.94
C THR A 104 -5.14 8.34 -22.84
N LYS A 105 -4.70 8.90 -23.98
CA LYS A 105 -4.12 10.25 -24.00
C LYS A 105 -5.12 11.32 -23.59
N GLU A 106 -6.39 11.17 -23.97
CA GLU A 106 -7.46 12.10 -23.63
C GLU A 106 -7.75 12.05 -22.12
N GLU A 107 -7.73 10.85 -21.53
CA GLU A 107 -7.88 10.66 -20.08
C GLU A 107 -6.71 11.29 -19.32
N CYS A 108 -5.47 11.01 -19.74
CA CYS A 108 -4.26 11.59 -19.13
C CYS A 108 -4.25 13.12 -19.18
N GLU A 109 -4.52 13.70 -20.35
CA GLU A 109 -4.56 15.15 -20.52
C GLU A 109 -5.65 15.78 -19.66
N SER A 110 -6.88 15.25 -19.74
CA SER A 110 -8.02 15.80 -19.02
C SER A 110 -7.79 15.75 -17.51
N HIS A 111 -7.32 14.60 -17.01
CA HIS A 111 -7.05 14.41 -15.60
C HIS A 111 -5.92 15.33 -15.12
N TYR A 112 -4.79 15.41 -15.85
CA TYR A 112 -3.66 16.26 -15.49
C TYR A 112 -4.06 17.73 -15.42
N MET A 113 -4.74 18.22 -16.46
CA MET A 113 -5.18 19.62 -16.54
C MET A 113 -6.19 19.95 -15.43
N LYS A 114 -7.12 19.05 -15.14
CA LYS A 114 -8.13 19.25 -14.10
C LYS A 114 -7.52 19.28 -12.71
N ASN A 115 -6.71 18.29 -12.36
CA ASN A 115 -6.29 18.04 -10.98
C ASN A 115 -4.99 18.75 -10.57
N PHE A 116 -4.08 19.00 -11.51
CA PHE A 116 -2.76 19.56 -11.22
C PHE A 116 -2.58 21.01 -11.72
N ILE A 117 -3.25 21.41 -12.81
CA ILE A 117 -3.11 22.75 -13.40
C ILE A 117 -4.25 23.68 -12.99
N ASN A 118 -5.49 23.26 -13.23
CA ASN A 118 -6.68 24.09 -13.04
C ASN A 118 -7.27 24.00 -11.63
N ASN A 119 -6.67 23.19 -10.75
CA ASN A 119 -7.12 23.06 -9.37
C ASN A 119 -6.35 24.05 -8.47
N PRO A 120 -6.92 25.21 -8.13
CA PRO A 120 -6.24 26.20 -7.30
C PRO A 120 -5.98 25.70 -5.87
N LEU A 121 -6.63 24.61 -5.46
CA LEU A 121 -6.46 24.02 -4.14
C LEU A 121 -5.35 22.98 -4.09
N PHE A 122 -4.81 22.51 -5.23
CA PHE A 122 -3.81 21.45 -5.24
C PHE A 122 -2.62 21.75 -4.30
N SER A 123 -2.06 22.95 -4.39
CA SER A 123 -0.97 23.40 -3.52
C SER A 123 -1.35 23.44 -2.02
N SER A 124 -2.59 23.81 -1.70
CA SER A 124 -3.10 23.88 -0.31
C SER A 124 -3.41 22.49 0.25
N THR A 125 -3.95 21.60 -0.58
CA THR A 125 -4.22 20.21 -0.24
C THR A 125 -2.92 19.48 0.07
N LEU A 126 -1.87 19.64 -0.75
CA LEU A 126 -0.55 19.04 -0.46
C LEU A 126 0.04 19.47 0.89
N LEU A 127 -0.08 20.75 1.24
CA LEU A 127 0.35 21.26 2.55
C LEU A 127 -0.44 20.63 3.70
N SER A 128 -1.75 20.42 3.51
CA SER A 128 -2.62 19.81 4.50
C SER A 128 -2.33 18.31 4.68
N LEU A 129 -2.02 17.59 3.60
CA LEU A 129 -1.67 16.16 3.62
C LEU A 129 -0.37 15.90 4.41
N ARG A 130 0.61 16.79 4.29
CA ARG A 130 1.86 16.69 5.07
C ARG A 130 1.63 16.81 6.57
N GLN A 131 0.74 17.71 6.98
CA GLN A 131 0.42 17.94 8.40
C GLN A 131 -0.32 16.74 9.03
N MET A 132 -1.16 16.04 8.26
CA MET A 132 -1.87 14.85 8.77
C MET A 132 -0.98 13.60 8.84
N GLU A 133 0.06 13.48 8.02
CA GLU A 133 1.05 12.40 8.14
C GLU A 133 1.87 12.50 9.42
N GLU A 134 2.25 13.73 9.79
CA GLU A 134 2.97 14.02 11.03
C GLU A 134 2.11 13.77 12.29
N ALA A 135 0.78 13.71 12.14
CA ALA A 135 -0.18 13.49 13.23
C ALA A 135 -0.70 12.04 13.35
N ARG A 136 -0.36 11.12 12.41
CA ARG A 136 -0.80 9.71 12.48
C ARG A 136 -0.06 8.98 13.60
N THR A 137 -0.73 8.77 14.72
CA THR A 137 -0.27 7.89 15.82
C THR A 137 -0.76 6.46 15.59
N ALA A 138 -0.06 5.47 16.16
CA ALA A 138 -0.38 4.03 16.05
C ALA A 138 -1.77 3.62 16.61
N ASP A 139 -2.57 4.57 17.08
CA ASP A 139 -3.85 4.30 17.72
C ASP A 139 -4.97 3.90 16.76
N SER A 140 -4.91 4.31 15.49
CA SER A 140 -5.95 4.03 14.48
C SER A 140 -5.83 2.67 13.78
N ALA A 141 -4.74 1.93 14.00
CA ALA A 141 -4.51 0.65 13.34
C ALA A 141 -5.28 -0.50 14.05
N ILE A 142 -5.83 -1.42 13.25
CA ILE A 142 -6.69 -2.51 13.73
C ILE A 142 -5.82 -3.72 14.11
N PRO A 143 -5.98 -4.33 15.30
CA PRO A 143 -5.29 -5.56 15.65
C PRO A 143 -5.77 -6.76 14.81
N PHE A 144 -4.84 -7.59 14.33
CA PHE A 144 -5.20 -8.84 13.67
C PHE A 144 -5.49 -9.94 14.70
N LYS A 145 -6.64 -10.62 14.60
CA LYS A 145 -6.95 -11.78 15.47
C LYS A 145 -7.04 -13.05 14.65
N ARG A 146 -6.04 -13.92 14.75
CA ARG A 146 -6.16 -15.27 14.18
C ARG A 146 -7.22 -16.08 14.91
N LYS A 147 -8.26 -16.50 14.20
CA LYS A 147 -9.12 -17.61 14.66
C LYS A 147 -8.30 -18.90 14.61
N ARG A 148 -7.72 -19.32 15.74
CA ARG A 148 -7.21 -20.70 15.88
C ARG A 148 -8.43 -21.63 15.94
N PRO A 149 -8.60 -22.60 15.03
CA PRO A 149 -9.62 -23.63 15.23
C PRO A 149 -9.28 -24.41 16.51
N PRO A 150 -10.28 -24.71 17.36
CA PRO A 150 -10.06 -25.54 18.54
C PRO A 150 -9.75 -26.95 18.06
N ASN A 151 -8.49 -27.36 18.20
CA ASN A 151 -7.92 -28.65 17.79
C ASN A 151 -7.50 -28.73 16.31
N SER A 152 -6.27 -28.33 15.99
CA SER A 152 -5.55 -28.99 14.90
C SER A 152 -4.07 -29.18 15.23
N ILE A 153 -3.74 -30.46 15.27
CA ILE A 153 -2.44 -31.08 15.42
C ILE A 153 -1.75 -30.98 14.06
N HIS A 154 -0.44 -30.82 14.07
CA HIS A 154 0.44 -30.78 12.89
C HIS A 154 0.05 -31.76 11.76
N LEU A 155 -0.50 -31.28 10.64
CA LEU A 155 -0.30 -31.85 9.29
C LEU A 155 -0.95 -31.02 8.16
N GLY A 156 -0.20 -30.84 7.07
CA GLY A 156 -0.69 -30.98 5.70
C GLY A 156 -1.63 -29.92 5.10
N MET A 157 -1.11 -29.21 4.09
CA MET A 157 -1.81 -28.75 2.88
C MET A 157 -3.26 -28.26 3.00
N VAL A 158 -3.45 -26.95 2.82
CA VAL A 158 -4.63 -26.43 2.12
C VAL A 158 -4.15 -25.64 0.91
N HIS A 159 -4.30 -26.27 -0.25
CA HIS A 159 -4.33 -25.61 -1.54
C HIS A 159 -5.64 -24.83 -1.62
N ASP A 160 -5.62 -23.54 -1.32
CA ASP A 160 -6.53 -22.61 -1.99
C ASP A 160 -5.94 -21.21 -1.89
N ILE A 161 -5.23 -20.84 -2.96
CA ILE A 161 -4.42 -19.62 -3.09
C ILE A 161 -5.28 -18.43 -3.57
N THR A 162 -6.55 -18.65 -3.89
CA THR A 162 -7.42 -17.68 -4.57
C THR A 162 -8.23 -16.77 -3.64
N ALA A 163 -8.31 -17.05 -2.34
CA ALA A 163 -9.11 -16.25 -1.41
C ALA A 163 -8.34 -15.13 -0.68
N VAL A 164 -7.02 -15.05 -0.85
CA VAL A 164 -6.15 -14.10 -0.11
C VAL A 164 -5.76 -12.86 -0.93
N SER A 165 -6.21 -12.79 -2.19
CA SER A 165 -5.96 -11.65 -3.09
C SER A 165 -6.93 -10.49 -2.91
N ASP A 166 -8.03 -10.70 -2.18
CA ASP A 166 -9.07 -9.70 -1.98
C ASP A 166 -8.90 -9.03 -0.61
N ILE A 167 -8.47 -7.76 -0.62
CA ILE A 167 -8.33 -6.90 0.58
C ILE A 167 -9.65 -6.83 1.38
N SER A 168 -10.79 -7.07 0.74
CA SER A 168 -12.10 -7.16 1.39
C SER A 168 -12.20 -8.27 2.44
N TYR A 169 -11.50 -9.41 2.28
CA TYR A 169 -11.51 -10.48 3.29
C TYR A 169 -10.71 -10.14 4.54
N LEU A 170 -9.70 -9.27 4.44
CA LEU A 170 -8.99 -8.73 5.60
C LEU A 170 -9.84 -7.72 6.38
N ASN A 171 -10.79 -7.06 5.71
CA ASN A 171 -11.70 -6.07 6.30
C ASN A 171 -13.07 -6.65 6.75
N CYS A 172 -13.33 -7.95 6.56
CA CYS A 172 -14.70 -8.51 6.64
C CYS A 172 -15.24 -8.75 8.07
N GLU A 173 -14.50 -8.51 9.16
CA GLU A 173 -15.00 -8.79 10.52
C GLU A 173 -15.23 -7.54 11.38
N VAL A 174 -15.86 -6.49 10.84
CA VAL A 174 -16.37 -5.37 11.65
C VAL A 174 -17.90 -5.39 11.83
N ASP A 175 -18.65 -6.15 11.03
CA ASP A 175 -20.13 -6.12 11.04
C ASP A 175 -20.80 -7.41 11.57
N SER A 176 -20.33 -7.97 12.68
CA SER A 176 -21.06 -9.08 13.34
C SER A 176 -21.15 -8.99 14.87
N ALA A 177 -21.00 -7.78 15.42
CA ALA A 177 -21.24 -7.52 16.85
C ALA A 177 -22.24 -6.36 17.04
N CYS A 178 -23.43 -6.49 16.45
CA CYS A 178 -24.62 -5.78 16.90
C CYS A 178 -25.82 -6.72 16.69
N GLY A 179 -26.19 -7.40 17.76
CA GLY A 179 -27.29 -8.36 17.87
C GLY A 179 -27.30 -8.97 19.25
#